data_AF-A0A3B9ILE8-F1
#
_entry.id   AF-A0A3B9ILE8-F1
#
_cell.length_a   1.000
_cell.length_b   1.000
_cell.length_c   1.000
_cell.angle_alpha   90.00
_cell.angle_beta   90.00
_cell.angle_gamma   90.00
#
_symmetry.space_group_name_H-M   'P 1'
#
loop_
_entity.id
_entity.type
_entity.pdbx_description
1 polymer ?
#
loop_
_entity_poly.entity_id
_entity_poly.type
_entity_poly.pdbx_seq_one_letter_code
_entity_poly.pdbx_strand_id
1 'polypeptide(L)'
;AGPLTLAVEAGLPLCLALIGRLGPDEILLRLTEGREVRDEDLLREAFGLTAREAEVLLWVANGKANRMIAEILELGPRTVDKHVERIFAKLGVENRTAAAAAALKVLAGR
;
A
#
# COMPACT_ATOMS: atom_id res chain seq x y z
N ALA A 1 -14.82 35.03 8.48
CA ALA A 1 -15.05 34.05 7.39
C ALA A 1 -16.08 33.04 7.86
N GLY A 2 -17.18 32.87 7.13
CA GLY A 2 -18.12 31.77 7.41
C GLY A 2 -17.46 30.42 7.09
N PRO A 3 -17.78 29.35 7.82
CA PRO A 3 -17.16 28.05 7.63
C PRO A 3 -17.48 27.46 6.25
N LEU A 4 -16.48 26.86 5.62
CA LEU A 4 -16.65 25.98 4.46
C LEU A 4 -16.96 24.57 4.98
N THR A 5 -18.15 24.07 4.69
CA THR A 5 -18.54 22.69 4.99
C THR A 5 -18.24 21.84 3.75
N LEU A 6 -17.27 20.93 3.87
CA LEU A 6 -16.97 19.94 2.84
C LEU A 6 -17.72 18.65 3.20
N ALA A 7 -18.80 18.36 2.47
CA ALA A 7 -19.43 17.05 2.48
C ALA A 7 -18.76 16.20 1.39
N VAL A 8 -18.02 15.18 1.80
CA VAL A 8 -17.38 14.22 0.88
C VAL A 8 -18.21 12.94 0.94
N GLU A 9 -19.12 12.76 -0.02
CA GLU A 9 -19.84 11.51 -0.22
C GLU A 9 -18.99 10.57 -1.09
N ALA A 10 -18.62 9.43 -0.52
CA ALA A 10 -18.05 8.23 -1.17
C ALA A 10 -17.29 8.50 -2.49
N GLY A 11 -16.02 8.93 -2.36
CA GLY A 11 -15.10 9.12 -3.47
C GLY A 11 -13.66 8.88 -3.03
N LEU A 12 -12.74 8.92 -4.01
CA LEU A 12 -11.29 8.83 -3.83
C LEU A 12 -10.79 9.70 -2.66
N PRO A 13 -9.75 9.27 -1.91
CA PRO A 13 -9.24 10.04 -0.77
C PRO A 13 -8.78 11.43 -1.21
N LEU A 14 -9.20 12.49 -0.52
CA LEU A 14 -8.73 13.85 -0.82
C LEU A 14 -7.40 14.13 -0.12
N CYS A 15 -6.38 14.54 -0.88
CA CYS A 15 -5.14 15.03 -0.32
C CYS A 15 -5.23 16.56 -0.13
N LEU A 16 -4.96 17.02 1.09
CA LEU A 16 -4.81 18.43 1.42
C LEU A 16 -3.33 18.76 1.60
N ALA A 17 -2.86 19.77 0.87
CA ALA A 17 -1.52 20.32 1.04
C ALA A 17 -1.59 21.83 1.32
N LEU A 18 -0.88 22.28 2.35
CA LEU A 18 -0.66 23.71 2.59
C LEU A 18 0.35 24.23 1.57
N ILE A 19 -0.08 25.18 0.74
CA ILE A 19 0.78 25.84 -0.25
C ILE A 19 1.43 27.09 0.34
N GLY A 20 0.73 27.80 1.21
CA GLY A 20 1.27 28.99 1.86
C GLY A 20 0.22 29.76 2.66
N ARG A 21 0.66 30.84 3.29
CA ARG A 21 -0.20 31.81 3.96
C ARG A 21 -0.26 33.08 3.11
N LEU A 22 -1.47 33.58 2.86
CA LEU A 22 -1.71 34.82 2.14
C LEU A 22 -1.88 36.01 3.10
N GLY A 23 -2.05 35.75 4.40
CA GLY A 23 -2.14 36.75 5.45
C GLY A 23 -2.19 36.12 6.85
N PRO A 24 -2.46 36.92 7.90
CA PRO A 24 -2.55 36.45 9.29
C PRO A 24 -3.66 35.41 9.50
N ASP A 25 -4.76 35.52 8.76
CA ASP A 25 -5.93 34.62 8.90
C ASP A 25 -6.31 33.96 7.56
N GLU A 26 -5.41 33.98 6.58
CA GLU A 26 -5.67 33.47 5.23
C GLU A 26 -4.63 32.43 4.82
N ILE A 27 -5.11 31.23 4.48
CA ILE A 27 -4.28 30.08 4.08
C ILE A 27 -4.67 29.61 2.69
N LEU A 28 -3.67 29.24 1.89
CA LEU A 28 -3.87 28.60 0.60
C LEU A 28 -3.69 27.09 0.75
N LEU A 29 -4.79 26.35 0.64
CA LEU A 29 -4.81 24.90 0.62
C LEU A 29 -5.03 24.42 -0.82
N ARG A 30 -4.23 23.44 -1.25
CA ARG A 30 -4.51 22.68 -2.46
C ARG A 30 -5.23 21.40 -2.07
N LEU A 31 -6.41 21.21 -2.64
CA LEU A 31 -7.15 19.94 -2.60
C LEU A 31 -6.93 19.22 -3.92
N THR A 32 -6.55 17.95 -3.86
CA THR A 32 -6.47 17.07 -5.02
C THR A 32 -7.17 15.77 -4.71
N GLU A 33 -7.79 15.17 -5.72
CA GLU A 33 -8.16 13.76 -5.67
C GLU A 33 -6.88 12.93 -5.56
N GLY A 34 -6.71 12.27 -4.43
CA GLY A 34 -5.72 11.21 -4.28
C GLY A 34 -6.23 9.97 -4.99
N ARG A 35 -5.39 9.27 -5.74
CA ARG A 35 -5.73 7.89 -6.08
C ARG A 35 -5.75 7.10 -4.78
N GLU A 36 -6.75 6.23 -4.62
CA GLU A 36 -6.69 5.20 -3.59
C GLU A 36 -5.51 4.30 -3.96
N VAL A 37 -4.36 4.55 -3.35
CA VAL A 37 -3.17 3.75 -3.65
C VAL A 37 -3.37 2.43 -2.96
N ARG A 38 -3.59 1.39 -3.75
CA ARG A 38 -3.74 0.04 -3.24
C ARG A 38 -2.41 -0.39 -2.63
N ASP A 39 -2.48 -1.11 -1.51
CA ASP A 39 -1.29 -1.57 -0.79
C ASP A 39 -0.38 -2.42 -1.71
N GLU A 40 -0.95 -3.17 -2.64
CA GLU A 40 -0.18 -3.92 -3.62
C GLU A 40 0.58 -3.02 -4.59
N ASP A 41 0.02 -1.88 -5.01
CA ASP A 41 0.71 -0.94 -5.90
C ASP A 41 1.92 -0.32 -5.20
N LEU A 42 1.78 0.05 -3.91
CA LEU A 42 2.90 0.53 -3.07
C LEU A 42 4.01 -0.51 -2.95
N LEU A 43 3.66 -1.75 -2.61
CA LEU A 43 4.64 -2.83 -2.47
C LEU A 43 5.32 -3.16 -3.80
N ARG A 44 4.56 -3.09 -4.90
CA ARG A 44 5.07 -3.32 -6.25
C ARG A 44 6.15 -2.31 -6.61
N GLU A 45 5.87 -1.03 -6.40
CA GLU A 45 6.79 0.06 -6.72
C GLU A 45 8.02 0.06 -5.80
N ALA A 46 7.82 -0.14 -4.50
CA ALA A 46 8.90 -0.14 -3.52
C ALA A 46 9.94 -1.25 -3.74
N PHE A 47 9.51 -2.42 -4.24
CA PHE A 47 10.36 -3.61 -4.34
C PHE A 47 10.53 -4.15 -5.77
N GLY A 48 10.03 -3.46 -6.81
CA GLY A 48 10.10 -3.92 -8.20
C GLY A 48 9.40 -5.28 -8.42
N LEU A 49 8.27 -5.49 -7.75
CA LEU A 49 7.51 -6.74 -7.84
C LEU A 49 6.65 -6.76 -9.10
N THR A 50 6.20 -7.95 -9.48
CA THR A 50 5.03 -8.10 -10.36
C THR A 50 3.74 -7.83 -9.57
N ALA A 51 2.62 -7.58 -10.27
CA ALA A 51 1.32 -7.40 -9.61
C ALA A 51 0.97 -8.59 -8.67
N ARG A 52 1.17 -9.82 -9.15
CA ARG A 52 0.86 -11.02 -8.36
C ARG A 52 1.81 -11.23 -7.17
N GLU A 53 3.09 -10.89 -7.32
CA GLU A 53 4.03 -10.94 -6.20
C GLU A 53 3.69 -9.92 -5.11
N ALA A 54 3.20 -8.74 -5.48
CA ALA A 54 2.75 -7.73 -4.52
C ALA A 54 1.51 -8.18 -3.74
N GLU A 55 0.51 -8.78 -4.41
CA GLU A 55 -0.66 -9.39 -3.75
C GLU A 55 -0.23 -10.49 -2.76
N VAL A 56 0.68 -11.37 -3.15
CA VAL A 56 1.22 -12.42 -2.26
C VAL A 56 1.94 -11.80 -1.07
N LEU A 57 2.80 -10.80 -1.29
CA LEU A 57 3.55 -10.12 -0.22
C LEU A 57 2.60 -9.40 0.76
N LEU A 58 1.53 -8.79 0.27
CA LEU A 58 0.52 -8.16 1.11
C LEU A 58 -0.09 -9.17 2.09
N TRP A 59 -0.48 -10.35 1.61
CA TRP A 59 -1.01 -11.39 2.49
C TRP A 59 0.05 -12.01 3.41
N VAL A 60 1.31 -12.02 2.97
CA VAL A 60 2.44 -12.39 3.84
C VAL A 60 2.56 -11.42 5.01
N ALA A 61 2.47 -10.11 4.75
CA ALA A 61 2.49 -9.04 5.76
C ALA A 61 1.30 -9.17 6.73
N ASN A 62 0.13 -9.58 6.23
CA ASN A 62 -1.05 -9.91 7.03
C ASN A 62 -0.96 -11.26 7.78
N GLY A 63 0.18 -11.94 7.74
CA GLY A 63 0.42 -13.17 8.51
C GLY A 63 -0.24 -14.44 7.95
N LYS A 64 -0.78 -14.41 6.72
CA LYS A 64 -1.51 -15.56 6.14
C LYS A 64 -0.56 -16.66 5.65
N ALA A 65 -0.74 -17.90 6.08
CA ALA A 65 0.03 -19.03 5.56
C ALA A 65 -0.17 -19.24 4.05
N ASN A 66 0.83 -19.81 3.34
CA ASN A 66 0.81 -19.94 1.88
C ASN A 66 -0.42 -20.68 1.33
N ARG A 67 -0.94 -21.68 2.07
CA ARG A 67 -2.18 -22.36 1.72
C ARG A 67 -3.40 -21.43 1.72
N MET A 68 -3.52 -20.60 2.75
CA MET A 68 -4.59 -19.60 2.85
C MET A 68 -4.44 -18.52 1.77
N ILE A 69 -3.21 -18.10 1.46
CA ILE A 69 -2.94 -17.18 0.35
C ILE A 69 -3.37 -17.81 -0.99
N ALA A 70 -3.08 -19.09 -1.19
CA ALA A 70 -3.51 -19.83 -2.38
C ALA A 70 -5.04 -19.85 -2.50
N GLU A 71 -5.75 -20.09 -1.40
CA GLU A 71 -7.21 -20.04 -1.37
C GLU A 71 -7.74 -18.63 -1.66
N ILE A 72 -7.16 -17.58 -1.06
CA ILE A 72 -7.58 -16.18 -1.27
C ILE A 72 -7.34 -15.70 -2.70
N LEU A 73 -6.21 -16.07 -3.30
CA LEU A 73 -5.81 -15.61 -4.64
C LEU A 73 -6.22 -16.58 -5.76
N GLU A 74 -6.95 -17.65 -5.44
CA GLU A 74 -7.34 -18.71 -6.37
C GLU A 74 -6.13 -19.32 -7.12
N LEU A 75 -5.05 -19.57 -6.38
CA LEU A 75 -3.80 -20.15 -6.87
C LEU A 75 -3.53 -21.53 -6.27
N GLY A 76 -2.66 -22.31 -6.92
CA GLY A 76 -2.11 -23.52 -6.32
C GLY A 76 -1.10 -23.19 -5.20
N PRO A 77 -1.06 -23.95 -4.09
CA PRO A 77 -0.10 -23.72 -2.99
C PRO A 77 1.36 -23.67 -3.46
N ARG A 78 1.76 -24.56 -4.37
CA ARG A 78 3.11 -24.56 -4.99
C ARG A 78 3.41 -23.30 -5.80
N THR A 79 2.39 -22.66 -6.36
CA THR A 79 2.55 -21.40 -7.08
C THR A 79 2.84 -20.26 -6.10
N VAL A 80 2.14 -20.23 -4.97
CA VAL A 80 2.41 -19.26 -3.90
C VAL A 80 3.82 -19.46 -3.33
N ASP A 81 4.26 -20.71 -3.10
CA ASP A 81 5.62 -20.99 -2.64
C ASP A 81 6.67 -20.38 -3.59
N LYS A 82 6.51 -20.59 -4.90
CA LYS A 82 7.39 -19.99 -5.92
C LYS A 82 7.33 -18.46 -5.93
N HIS A 83 6.17 -17.86 -5.72
CA HIS A 83 6.07 -16.40 -5.58
C HIS A 83 6.83 -15.91 -4.34
N VAL A 84 6.68 -16.58 -3.20
CA VAL A 84 7.37 -16.24 -1.95
C VAL A 84 8.90 -16.34 -2.12
N GLU A 85 9.40 -17.39 -2.76
CA GLU A 85 10.84 -17.53 -3.07
C GLU A 85 11.36 -16.36 -3.92
N ARG A 86 10.63 -15.97 -4.97
CA ARG A 86 11.00 -14.82 -5.83
C ARG A 86 10.93 -13.49 -5.08
N ILE A 87 9.92 -13.32 -4.23
CA ILE A 87 9.78 -12.14 -3.38
C ILE A 87 10.98 -12.03 -2.44
N PHE A 88 11.37 -13.12 -1.78
CA PHE A 88 12.54 -13.12 -0.88
C PHE A 88 13.82 -12.72 -1.61
N ALA A 89 14.03 -13.27 -2.80
CA ALA A 89 15.16 -12.90 -3.66
C ALA A 89 15.14 -11.41 -4.04
N LYS A 90 13.97 -10.86 -4.41
CA LYS A 90 13.83 -9.43 -4.77
C LYS A 90 13.99 -8.48 -3.59
N LEU A 91 13.51 -8.88 -2.41
CA LEU A 91 13.63 -8.10 -1.18
C LEU A 91 15.03 -8.23 -0.54
N GLY A 92 15.85 -9.18 -0.99
CA GLY A 92 17.15 -9.47 -0.38
C GLY A 92 17.03 -10.02 1.05
N VAL A 93 15.96 -10.76 1.35
CA VAL A 93 15.68 -11.31 2.68
C VAL A 93 15.64 -12.84 2.64
N GLU A 94 15.96 -13.47 3.76
CA GLU A 94 16.09 -14.94 3.83
C GLU A 94 14.85 -15.64 4.40
N ASN A 95 13.94 -14.89 5.03
CA ASN A 95 12.80 -15.48 5.71
C ASN A 95 11.53 -14.63 5.64
N ARG A 96 10.43 -15.32 5.93
CA ARG A 96 9.06 -14.77 5.90
C ARG A 96 8.86 -13.59 6.84
N THR A 97 9.42 -13.67 8.05
CA THR A 97 9.27 -12.60 9.04
C THR A 97 9.96 -11.32 8.58
N ALA A 98 11.16 -11.45 7.98
CA ALA A 98 11.88 -10.33 7.39
C ALA A 98 11.12 -9.72 6.20
N ALA A 99 10.55 -10.55 5.31
CA ALA A 99 9.72 -10.08 4.20
C ALA A 99 8.47 -9.34 4.69
N ALA A 100 7.76 -9.88 5.70
CA ALA A 100 6.61 -9.23 6.32
C ALA A 100 6.99 -7.90 6.96
N ALA A 101 8.10 -7.84 7.70
CA ALA A 101 8.59 -6.60 8.30
C ALA A 101 8.95 -5.54 7.25
N ALA A 102 9.56 -5.94 6.13
CA ALA A 102 9.87 -5.02 5.03
C ALA A 102 8.60 -4.43 4.40
N ALA A 103 7.59 -5.27 4.14
CA ALA A 103 6.29 -4.82 3.64
C ALA A 103 5.60 -3.86 4.61
N LEU A 104 5.54 -4.20 5.89
CA LEU A 104 4.92 -3.35 6.92
C LEU A 104 5.59 -1.98 7.04
N LYS A 105 6.92 -1.88 6.84
CA LYS A 105 7.61 -0.58 6.84
C LYS A 105 7.15 0.32 5.69
N VAL A 106 6.90 -0.25 4.51
CA VAL A 106 6.39 0.50 3.35
C VAL A 106 4.94 0.91 3.61
N LEU A 107 4.11 -0.02 4.08
CA LEU A 107 2.67 0.23 4.31
C LEU A 107 2.40 1.20 5.48
N ALA A 108 3.27 1.24 6.48
CA ALA A 108 3.18 2.18 7.59
C ALA A 108 3.52 3.63 7.19
N GLY A 109 4.12 3.83 6.01
CA GLY A 109 4.46 5.15 5.48
C GLY A 109 3.36 5.81 4.63
N ARG A 110 2.17 5.18 4.55
CA ARG A 110 1.01 5.72 3.81
C ARG A 110 0.22 6.74 4.61
#